data_AF-A0AAN9U034-F1
#
_entry.id   AF-A0AAN9U034-F1
#
_cell.length_a   1.000
_cell.length_b   1.000
_cell.length_c   1.000
_cell.angle_alpha   90.00
_cell.angle_beta   90.00
_cell.angle_gamma   90.00
#
_symmetry.space_group_name_H-M   'P 1'
#
loop_
_entity.id
_entity.type
_entity.pdbx_description
1 polymer ?
#
loop_
_entity_poly.entity_id
_entity_poly.type
_entity_poly.pdbx_seq_one_letter_code
_entity_poly.pdbx_strand_id
1 'polypeptide(L)'
;MFKFRTRQPKAECEGRVTLLPEAGDDGEVTWRIWSLSTWLEALEDYPQDLSKLQVAGRELKEVEHFDTDVFIVGGGNAEMLAAHMKNYAETFKLNIINSSTVEASSLSQSTGVWNIRIHTPDGPKTITAKHLVQCTGITGQRPFVPKIPGKELYKGTSVHSAEYKNPKQLIDQCAKSVAIIGSANSAFDVMEDCVNAGLQVTMVVRSPTYIFPWDYSLAPQGLGLYEKISPDLADKVQMSEATAISGQLLKGLYRHLAQKEKDRYKALSEKGFPVYDSTDERADLTHNLLVRGGGHFNEIGDGIRMLEDGISAVKGNVEPVRYTPTGLELSDGSTLDADAIVWCTGFADKDPSVTAEILGGKKVDELETSSDVLGPQDIALLRDGAWGVDKEGEVRGLWKRHLRVNKYWTHGGTTAHHRYCTKFLAMQIKAEVEGILPEAYRDTPDAV
;
A
#
# COMPACT_ATOMS: atom_id res chain seq x y z
N MET A 1 -8.00 -13.89 -25.87
CA MET A 1 -7.89 -14.74 -24.66
C MET A 1 -7.85 -16.19 -25.12
N PHE A 2 -7.08 -17.04 -24.45
CA PHE A 2 -7.00 -18.49 -24.72
C PHE A 2 -6.96 -19.27 -23.39
N LYS A 3 -7.22 -20.58 -23.46
CA LYS A 3 -7.16 -21.49 -22.30
C LYS A 3 -6.15 -22.60 -22.57
N PHE A 4 -5.47 -23.06 -21.53
CA PHE A 4 -4.55 -24.19 -21.61
C PHE A 4 -4.48 -24.94 -20.28
N ARG A 5 -3.88 -26.12 -20.30
CA ARG A 5 -3.67 -26.96 -19.11
C ARG A 5 -2.19 -27.25 -18.91
N THR A 6 -1.75 -27.21 -17.66
CA THR A 6 -0.38 -27.58 -17.27
C THR A 6 -0.31 -29.06 -16.90
N ARG A 7 0.87 -29.66 -17.04
CA ARG A 7 1.08 -31.10 -16.74
C ARG A 7 1.40 -31.35 -15.27
N GLN A 8 2.17 -30.46 -14.64
CA GLN A 8 2.59 -30.59 -13.25
C GLN A 8 2.91 -29.20 -12.65
N PRO A 9 2.21 -28.77 -11.58
CA PRO A 9 0.96 -29.37 -11.09
C PRO A 9 -0.12 -29.35 -12.20
N LYS A 10 -1.10 -30.26 -12.14
CA LYS A 10 -2.22 -30.20 -13.09
C LYS A 10 -3.08 -29.00 -12.77
N ALA A 11 -3.24 -28.12 -13.75
CA ALA A 11 -3.92 -26.86 -13.52
C ALA A 11 -4.58 -26.33 -14.79
N GLU A 12 -5.74 -25.69 -14.58
CA GLU A 12 -6.41 -24.91 -15.61
C GLU A 12 -5.81 -23.50 -15.63
N CYS A 13 -5.50 -23.01 -16.83
CA CYS A 13 -4.91 -21.70 -17.03
C CYS A 13 -5.62 -20.92 -18.14
N GLU A 14 -5.59 -19.60 -18.01
CA GLU A 14 -6.05 -18.65 -19.02
C GLU A 14 -4.88 -17.76 -19.44
N GLY A 15 -4.97 -17.20 -20.65
CA GLY A 15 -3.98 -16.27 -21.12
C GLY A 15 -4.50 -15.24 -22.12
N ARG A 16 -3.73 -14.17 -22.28
CA ARG A 16 -3.97 -13.07 -23.21
C ARG A 16 -2.71 -12.85 -24.03
N VAL A 17 -2.91 -12.66 -25.34
CA VAL A 17 -1.86 -12.27 -26.28
C VAL A 17 -2.20 -10.87 -26.76
N THR A 18 -1.25 -9.95 -26.69
CA THR A 18 -1.32 -8.66 -27.36
C THR A 18 -0.40 -8.68 -28.56
N LEU A 19 -0.92 -8.25 -29.71
CA LEU A 19 -0.21 -8.27 -30.98
C LEU A 19 0.09 -6.83 -31.44
N LEU A 20 1.28 -6.62 -31.99
CA LEU A 20 1.64 -5.37 -32.68
C LEU A 20 1.63 -5.61 -34.19
N PRO A 21 0.94 -4.76 -34.97
CA PRO A 21 0.99 -4.83 -36.42
C PRO A 21 2.31 -4.24 -36.94
N GLU A 22 2.83 -4.85 -37.99
CA GLU A 22 4.01 -4.39 -38.72
C GLU A 22 3.74 -4.39 -40.20
N ALA A 23 3.77 -3.20 -40.77
CA ALA A 23 3.69 -3.01 -42.21
C ALA A 23 5.05 -3.35 -42.82
N GLY A 24 5.07 -4.35 -43.70
CA GLY A 24 6.16 -4.61 -44.63
C GLY A 24 6.22 -3.55 -45.73
N ASP A 25 7.37 -3.46 -46.39
CA ASP A 25 7.61 -2.50 -47.47
C ASP A 25 6.68 -2.71 -48.70
N ASP A 26 6.08 -3.89 -48.82
CA ASP A 26 5.10 -4.29 -49.83
C ASP A 26 3.63 -4.04 -49.41
N GLY A 27 3.41 -3.50 -48.21
CA GLY A 27 2.08 -3.27 -47.64
C GLY A 27 1.48 -4.49 -46.94
N GLU A 28 2.20 -5.63 -46.86
CA GLU A 28 1.76 -6.79 -46.08
C GLU A 28 1.84 -6.46 -44.58
N VAL A 29 0.76 -6.72 -43.81
CA VAL A 29 0.76 -6.53 -42.36
C VAL A 29 1.05 -7.85 -41.68
N THR A 30 2.24 -7.96 -41.08
CA THR A 30 2.60 -9.06 -40.19
C THR A 30 2.28 -8.68 -38.74
N TRP A 31 2.09 -9.67 -37.86
CA TRP A 31 1.76 -9.42 -36.46
C TRP A 31 2.81 -10.07 -35.56
N ARG A 32 3.49 -9.26 -34.75
CA ARG A 32 4.39 -9.77 -33.70
C ARG A 32 3.64 -9.88 -32.38
N ILE A 33 3.97 -10.90 -31.59
CA ILE A 33 3.54 -10.96 -30.19
C ILE A 33 4.31 -9.89 -29.42
N TRP A 34 3.56 -8.95 -28.84
CA TRP A 34 4.12 -7.91 -28.00
C TRP A 34 4.12 -8.30 -26.53
N SER A 35 3.01 -8.85 -26.04
CA SER A 35 2.92 -9.40 -24.70
C SER A 35 2.13 -10.70 -24.68
N LEU A 36 2.57 -11.62 -23.83
CA LEU A 36 1.90 -12.86 -23.50
C LEU A 36 1.73 -12.92 -21.99
N SER A 37 0.49 -12.79 -21.54
CA SER A 37 0.14 -12.92 -20.13
C SER A 37 -0.56 -14.25 -19.92
N THR A 38 -0.15 -15.03 -18.93
CA THR A 38 -0.83 -16.27 -18.54
C THR A 38 -1.05 -16.28 -17.04
N TRP A 39 -2.13 -16.90 -16.58
CA TRP A 39 -2.43 -16.99 -15.17
C TRP A 39 -3.13 -18.30 -14.82
N LEU A 40 -2.84 -18.76 -13.61
CA LEU A 40 -3.38 -19.97 -13.02
C LEU A 40 -4.83 -19.74 -12.53
N GLU A 41 -5.77 -20.57 -12.99
CA GLU A 41 -7.18 -20.48 -12.60
C GLU A 41 -7.57 -21.46 -11.51
N ALA A 42 -7.07 -22.70 -11.57
CA ALA A 42 -7.36 -23.71 -10.56
C ALA A 42 -6.32 -24.83 -10.61
N LEU A 43 -6.09 -25.48 -9.47
CA LEU A 43 -5.43 -26.77 -9.40
C LEU A 43 -6.49 -27.86 -9.65
N GLU A 44 -6.33 -28.65 -10.71
CA GLU A 44 -7.35 -29.63 -11.16
C GLU A 44 -7.63 -30.68 -10.10
N ASP A 45 -6.57 -31.18 -9.46
CA ASP A 45 -6.67 -32.22 -8.42
C ASP A 45 -7.18 -31.65 -7.07
N TYR A 46 -7.38 -30.32 -6.97
CA TYR A 46 -7.77 -29.64 -5.74
C TYR A 46 -8.81 -28.52 -5.98
N PRO A 47 -10.01 -28.87 -6.47
CA PRO A 47 -11.04 -27.89 -6.81
C PRO A 47 -11.45 -27.05 -5.59
N GLN A 48 -11.94 -25.84 -5.86
CA GLN A 48 -12.49 -24.97 -4.83
C GLN A 48 -13.76 -25.59 -4.26
N ASP A 49 -13.79 -25.80 -2.95
CA ASP A 49 -14.94 -26.31 -2.23
C ASP A 49 -15.56 -25.18 -1.38
N LEU A 50 -16.56 -24.51 -1.96
CA LEU A 50 -17.25 -23.40 -1.32
C LEU A 50 -18.11 -23.84 -0.13
N SER A 51 -18.43 -25.14 0.00
CA SER A 51 -19.20 -25.63 1.15
C SER A 51 -18.44 -25.44 2.46
N LYS A 52 -17.11 -25.43 2.42
CA LYS A 52 -16.25 -25.16 3.58
C LYS A 52 -16.41 -23.75 4.14
N LEU A 53 -16.89 -22.79 3.34
CA LEU A 53 -17.18 -21.42 3.80
C LEU A 53 -18.48 -21.33 4.60
N GLN A 54 -19.31 -22.39 4.56
CA GLN A 54 -20.58 -22.45 5.30
C GLN A 54 -20.43 -23.15 6.65
N VAL A 55 -19.28 -23.76 6.91
CA VAL A 55 -18.98 -24.38 8.20
C VAL A 55 -18.66 -23.27 9.21
N ALA A 56 -19.25 -23.35 10.40
CA ALA A 56 -18.96 -22.38 11.45
C ALA A 56 -17.47 -22.40 11.80
N GLY A 57 -16.88 -21.21 11.90
CA GLY A 57 -15.53 -21.03 12.41
C GLY A 57 -15.37 -21.52 13.84
N ARG A 58 -14.12 -21.72 14.27
CA ARG A 58 -13.79 -22.07 15.65
C ARG A 58 -13.92 -20.83 16.53
N GLU A 59 -14.57 -20.97 17.68
CA GLU A 59 -14.56 -19.92 18.69
C GLU A 59 -13.19 -19.86 19.38
N LEU A 60 -12.50 -18.72 19.28
CA LEU A 60 -11.12 -18.54 19.75
C LEU A 60 -11.00 -17.71 21.03
N LYS A 61 -12.11 -17.18 21.56
CA LYS A 61 -12.11 -16.31 22.76
C LYS A 61 -11.55 -17.03 23.99
N GLU A 62 -12.02 -18.24 24.26
CA GLU A 62 -11.64 -18.99 25.46
C GLU A 62 -10.42 -19.92 25.25
N VAL A 63 -9.80 -19.86 24.08
CA VAL A 63 -8.68 -20.74 23.72
C VAL A 63 -7.34 -20.04 23.96
N GLU A 64 -6.55 -20.53 24.91
CA GLU A 64 -5.19 -20.00 25.17
C GLU A 64 -4.17 -20.46 24.13
N HIS A 65 -4.31 -21.68 23.61
CA HIS A 65 -3.38 -22.33 22.68
C HIS A 65 -4.12 -22.98 21.51
N PHE A 66 -3.70 -22.71 20.27
CA PHE A 66 -4.23 -23.40 19.10
C PHE A 66 -3.25 -23.48 17.93
N ASP A 67 -3.45 -24.51 17.10
CA ASP A 67 -2.70 -24.74 15.87
C ASP A 67 -3.56 -24.40 14.65
N THR A 68 -2.93 -23.87 13.60
CA THR A 68 -3.53 -23.60 12.28
C THR A 68 -2.50 -23.79 11.18
N ASP A 69 -2.92 -24.09 9.95
CA ASP A 69 -1.97 -24.10 8.83
C ASP A 69 -1.51 -22.68 8.47
N VAL A 70 -2.40 -21.69 8.59
CA VAL A 70 -2.15 -20.31 8.17
C VAL A 70 -2.63 -19.35 9.25
N PHE A 71 -1.77 -18.40 9.63
CA PHE A 71 -2.13 -17.26 10.45
C PHE A 71 -1.97 -15.96 9.65
N ILE A 72 -2.96 -15.08 9.72
CA ILE A 72 -2.99 -13.81 8.98
C ILE A 72 -3.04 -12.67 10.00
N VAL A 73 -2.11 -11.71 9.89
CA VAL A 73 -2.05 -10.52 10.76
C VAL A 73 -2.32 -9.29 9.91
N GLY A 74 -3.32 -8.47 10.26
CA GLY A 74 -3.66 -7.27 9.48
C GLY A 74 -4.45 -6.24 10.28
N GLY A 75 -4.60 -5.04 9.71
CA GLY A 75 -5.35 -3.92 10.29
C GLY A 75 -6.48 -3.45 9.34
N GLY A 76 -7.59 -2.98 9.91
CA GLY A 76 -8.77 -2.51 9.17
C GLY A 76 -8.85 -1.00 8.98
N ASN A 77 -9.62 -0.56 7.97
CA ASN A 77 -9.81 0.84 7.55
C ASN A 77 -11.22 1.38 7.91
N ALA A 78 -11.48 2.65 7.52
CA ALA A 78 -12.64 3.53 7.80
C ALA A 78 -14.05 2.89 7.93
N GLU A 79 -14.96 3.57 8.63
CA GLU A 79 -16.24 3.06 9.16
C GLU A 79 -17.15 2.30 8.17
N MET A 80 -17.38 2.81 6.95
CA MET A 80 -18.17 2.09 5.94
C MET A 80 -17.48 0.80 5.46
N LEU A 81 -16.15 0.83 5.32
CA LEU A 81 -15.38 -0.39 5.06
C LEU A 81 -15.43 -1.32 6.28
N ALA A 82 -15.37 -0.80 7.50
CA ALA A 82 -15.42 -1.62 8.71
C ALA A 82 -16.72 -2.43 8.81
N ALA A 83 -17.87 -1.81 8.52
CA ALA A 83 -19.15 -2.52 8.47
C ALA A 83 -19.17 -3.61 7.40
N HIS A 84 -18.68 -3.31 6.19
CA HIS A 84 -18.56 -4.29 5.12
C HIS A 84 -17.65 -5.46 5.50
N MET A 85 -16.48 -5.18 6.08
CA MET A 85 -15.51 -6.20 6.51
C MET A 85 -16.07 -7.09 7.62
N LYS A 86 -16.85 -6.52 8.54
CA LYS A 86 -17.55 -7.29 9.57
C LYS A 86 -18.59 -8.23 8.94
N ASN A 87 -19.42 -7.71 8.04
CA ASN A 87 -20.39 -8.53 7.30
C ASN A 87 -19.71 -9.62 6.48
N TYR A 88 -18.57 -9.32 5.85
CA TYR A 88 -17.79 -10.28 5.10
C TYR A 88 -17.30 -11.42 6.00
N ALA A 89 -16.70 -11.09 7.14
CA ALA A 89 -16.24 -12.07 8.12
C ALA A 89 -17.37 -12.96 8.65
N GLU A 90 -18.54 -12.38 8.96
CA GLU A 90 -19.71 -13.11 9.43
C GLU A 90 -20.33 -14.00 8.35
N THR A 91 -20.34 -13.53 7.10
CA THR A 91 -20.87 -14.25 5.93
C THR A 91 -20.03 -15.48 5.63
N PHE A 92 -18.71 -15.34 5.66
CA PHE A 92 -17.75 -16.39 5.32
C PHE A 92 -17.21 -17.14 6.55
N LYS A 93 -17.80 -16.92 7.72
CA LYS A 93 -17.47 -17.60 9.00
C LYS A 93 -15.97 -17.58 9.31
N LEU A 94 -15.33 -16.44 9.07
CA LEU A 94 -13.89 -16.29 9.26
C LEU A 94 -13.51 -16.29 10.75
N ASN A 95 -12.44 -17.02 11.09
CA ASN A 95 -11.87 -17.02 12.42
C ASN A 95 -11.03 -15.74 12.61
N ILE A 96 -11.52 -14.79 13.41
CA ILE A 96 -10.84 -13.51 13.65
C ILE A 96 -10.65 -13.27 15.14
N ILE A 97 -9.43 -12.89 15.53
CA ILE A 97 -9.10 -12.41 16.88
C ILE A 97 -8.85 -10.91 16.82
N ASN A 98 -9.86 -10.12 17.20
CA ASN A 98 -9.77 -8.66 17.26
C ASN A 98 -9.05 -8.19 18.54
N SER A 99 -8.71 -6.90 18.58
CA SER A 99 -8.03 -6.27 19.73
C SER A 99 -6.79 -7.05 20.17
N SER A 100 -6.01 -7.51 19.19
CA SER A 100 -4.84 -8.35 19.43
C SER A 100 -3.56 -7.65 18.96
N THR A 101 -2.47 -7.83 19.69
CA THR A 101 -1.13 -7.33 19.33
C THR A 101 -0.13 -8.47 19.40
N VAL A 102 0.70 -8.65 18.37
CA VAL A 102 1.78 -9.63 18.40
C VAL A 102 2.88 -9.13 19.34
N GLU A 103 3.22 -9.93 20.35
CA GLU A 103 4.27 -9.60 21.33
C GLU A 103 5.59 -10.30 21.04
N ALA A 104 5.55 -11.46 20.38
CA ALA A 104 6.71 -12.22 19.98
C ALA A 104 6.34 -13.18 18.85
N SER A 105 7.30 -13.47 17.98
CA SER A 105 7.17 -14.55 16.99
C SER A 105 8.52 -15.18 16.68
N SER A 106 8.51 -16.43 16.26
CA SER A 106 9.71 -17.16 15.82
C SER A 106 9.35 -18.20 14.77
N LEU A 107 10.22 -18.42 13.80
CA LEU A 107 10.10 -19.48 12.80
C LEU A 107 11.25 -20.48 12.98
N SER A 108 10.94 -21.75 13.25
CA SER A 108 11.92 -22.84 13.15
C SER A 108 12.11 -23.21 11.68
N GLN A 109 13.34 -23.18 11.20
CA GLN A 109 13.70 -23.45 9.81
C GLN A 109 13.61 -24.94 9.49
N SER A 110 14.06 -25.81 10.39
CA SER A 110 14.03 -27.27 10.23
C SER A 110 12.61 -27.84 10.15
N THR A 111 11.70 -27.32 10.98
CA THR A 111 10.30 -27.78 11.03
C THR A 111 9.39 -26.94 10.14
N GLY A 112 9.78 -25.71 9.83
CA GLY A 112 8.96 -24.72 9.12
C GLY A 112 7.67 -24.40 9.88
N VAL A 113 7.80 -24.23 11.21
CA VAL A 113 6.70 -23.92 12.13
C VAL A 113 6.94 -22.56 12.78
N TRP A 114 5.90 -21.73 12.75
CA TRP A 114 5.79 -20.48 13.46
C TRP A 114 5.26 -20.70 14.87
N ASN A 115 5.89 -20.07 15.86
CA ASN A 115 5.34 -19.84 17.18
C ASN A 115 5.09 -18.34 17.35
N ILE A 116 3.86 -17.96 17.69
CA ILE A 116 3.43 -16.56 17.74
C ILE A 116 2.70 -16.34 19.06
N ARG A 117 3.13 -15.34 19.83
CA ARG A 117 2.45 -14.91 21.03
C ARG A 117 1.76 -13.58 20.78
N ILE A 118 0.47 -13.54 21.10
CA ILE A 118 -0.34 -12.32 21.01
C ILE A 118 -0.86 -11.93 22.39
N HIS A 119 -1.01 -10.64 22.62
CA HIS A 119 -1.77 -10.08 23.73
C HIS A 119 -3.20 -9.78 23.28
N THR A 120 -4.19 -10.16 24.10
CA THR A 120 -5.58 -9.73 23.96
C THR A 120 -6.11 -9.22 25.30
N PRO A 121 -7.25 -8.51 25.34
CA PRO A 121 -7.89 -8.11 26.59
C PRO A 121 -8.21 -9.26 27.55
N ASP A 122 -8.39 -10.47 27.01
CA ASP A 122 -8.70 -11.69 27.78
C ASP A 122 -7.43 -12.41 28.28
N GLY A 123 -6.24 -11.94 27.90
CA GLY A 123 -4.95 -12.51 28.28
C GLY A 123 -4.04 -12.86 27.09
N PRO A 124 -2.81 -13.31 27.36
CA PRO A 124 -1.90 -13.76 26.31
C PRO A 124 -2.40 -15.06 25.66
N LYS A 125 -2.17 -15.21 24.36
CA LYS A 125 -2.45 -16.44 23.59
C LYS A 125 -1.23 -16.86 22.78
N THR A 126 -1.05 -18.17 22.61
CA THR A 126 0.03 -18.75 21.81
C THR A 126 -0.56 -19.49 20.60
N ILE A 127 0.02 -19.24 19.44
CA ILE A 127 -0.44 -19.72 18.15
C ILE A 127 0.71 -20.43 17.46
N THR A 128 0.45 -21.66 17.03
CA THR A 128 1.36 -22.41 16.16
C THR A 128 0.83 -22.36 14.73
N ALA A 129 1.67 -22.02 13.76
CA ALA A 129 1.26 -22.00 12.35
C ALA A 129 2.30 -22.56 11.38
N LYS A 130 1.89 -23.11 10.24
CA LYS A 130 2.83 -23.44 9.15
C LYS A 130 3.22 -22.20 8.36
N HIS A 131 2.28 -21.29 8.14
CA HIS A 131 2.47 -20.06 7.37
C HIS A 131 2.02 -18.81 8.13
N LEU A 132 2.74 -17.70 7.92
CA LEU A 132 2.38 -16.38 8.41
C LEU A 132 2.20 -15.41 7.22
N VAL A 133 1.05 -14.75 7.15
CA VAL A 133 0.77 -13.71 6.14
C VAL A 133 0.62 -12.36 6.82
N GLN A 134 1.54 -11.43 6.52
CA GLN A 134 1.49 -10.04 6.96
C GLN A 134 0.60 -9.21 6.00
N CYS A 135 -0.59 -8.84 6.47
CA CYS A 135 -1.61 -8.04 5.80
C CYS A 135 -1.80 -6.66 6.47
N THR A 136 -0.73 -6.05 6.96
CA THR A 136 -0.77 -4.78 7.71
C THR A 136 -0.80 -3.52 6.83
N GLY A 137 -1.02 -3.68 5.52
CA GLY A 137 -1.09 -2.58 4.54
C GLY A 137 0.27 -2.22 3.92
N ILE A 138 0.28 -1.09 3.19
CA ILE A 138 1.47 -0.58 2.47
C ILE A 138 2.63 -0.27 3.43
N THR A 139 2.27 0.09 4.66
CA THR A 139 3.08 0.74 5.67
C THR A 139 2.74 0.05 6.98
N GLY A 140 3.68 -0.30 7.84
CA GLY A 140 3.32 -0.83 9.18
C GLY A 140 2.75 0.23 10.11
N GLN A 141 1.98 1.17 9.54
CA GLN A 141 1.22 2.24 10.15
C GLN A 141 2.03 3.15 11.08
N ARG A 142 3.37 3.06 11.09
CA ARG A 142 4.25 3.90 11.91
C ARG A 142 4.36 5.30 11.31
N PRO A 143 3.77 6.33 11.93
CA PRO A 143 3.85 7.70 11.44
C PRO A 143 5.28 8.18 11.29
N PHE A 144 5.58 8.91 10.22
CA PHE A 144 6.86 9.58 10.06
C PHE A 144 6.70 11.06 10.40
N VAL A 145 7.20 11.48 11.57
CA VAL A 145 7.31 12.90 11.93
C VAL A 145 8.80 13.27 11.96
N PRO A 146 9.25 14.27 11.16
CA PRO A 146 10.63 14.72 11.18
C PRO A 146 11.10 15.11 12.58
N LYS A 147 12.30 14.65 12.97
CA LYS A 147 12.91 15.04 14.25
C LYS A 147 13.57 16.41 14.10
N ILE A 148 12.83 17.46 14.42
CA ILE A 148 13.33 18.85 14.48
C ILE A 148 13.39 19.34 15.93
N PRO A 149 14.37 20.20 16.29
CA PRO A 149 14.55 20.68 17.66
C PRO A 149 13.41 21.62 18.12
N GLY A 150 13.30 21.81 19.44
CA GLY A 150 12.41 22.80 20.07
C GLY A 150 10.99 22.34 20.35
N LYS A 151 10.65 21.07 20.12
CA LYS A 151 9.27 20.54 20.27
C LYS A 151 8.67 20.85 21.65
N GLU A 152 9.49 20.84 22.69
CA GLU A 152 9.13 21.18 24.07
C GLU A 152 8.72 22.66 24.28
N LEU A 153 9.13 23.55 23.38
CA LEU A 153 8.82 24.97 23.40
C LEU A 153 7.39 25.23 22.92
N TYR A 154 6.94 24.49 21.90
CA TYR A 154 5.64 24.67 21.29
C TYR A 154 4.52 24.25 22.24
N LYS A 155 3.52 25.12 22.41
CA LYS A 155 2.39 24.91 23.34
C LYS A 155 1.07 24.57 22.65
N GLY A 156 1.03 24.66 21.33
CA GLY A 156 -0.14 24.29 20.54
C GLY A 156 -0.27 22.78 20.33
N THR A 157 -1.30 22.38 19.59
CA THR A 157 -1.52 20.97 19.24
C THR A 157 -0.54 20.56 18.14
N SER A 158 0.13 19.41 18.27
CA SER A 158 0.97 18.86 17.18
C SER A 158 0.69 17.37 17.03
N VAL A 159 0.09 16.97 15.92
CA VAL A 159 -0.37 15.59 15.66
C VAL A 159 0.02 15.13 14.26
N HIS A 160 0.22 13.83 14.07
CA HIS A 160 0.31 13.27 12.72
C HIS A 160 -1.09 13.08 12.11
N SER A 161 -1.21 13.05 10.79
CA SER A 161 -2.50 12.81 10.09
C SER A 161 -3.15 11.47 10.47
N ALA A 162 -2.37 10.48 10.91
CA ALA A 162 -2.87 9.21 11.44
C ALA A 162 -3.62 9.34 12.79
N GLU A 163 -3.28 10.38 13.56
CA GLU A 163 -3.90 10.72 14.85
C GLU A 163 -5.03 11.75 14.69
N TYR A 164 -5.05 12.49 13.57
CA TYR A 164 -6.12 13.41 13.22
C TYR A 164 -7.43 12.65 12.97
N LYS A 165 -8.52 13.08 13.60
CA LYS A 165 -9.86 12.48 13.41
C LYS A 165 -10.82 13.38 12.66
N ASN A 166 -10.82 14.67 12.95
CA ASN A 166 -11.70 15.70 12.41
C ASN A 166 -11.25 17.07 12.99
N PRO A 167 -11.72 18.21 12.45
CA PRO A 167 -11.25 19.53 12.88
C PRO A 167 -11.71 19.88 14.30
N LYS A 168 -12.79 19.24 14.78
CA LYS A 168 -13.27 19.42 16.16
C LYS A 168 -12.18 19.07 17.19
N GLN A 169 -11.33 18.09 16.93
CA GLN A 169 -10.17 17.76 17.77
C GLN A 169 -9.22 18.95 17.98
N LEU A 170 -9.07 19.81 16.97
CA LEU A 170 -8.23 21.00 17.01
C LEU A 170 -8.99 22.19 17.63
N ILE A 171 -10.26 22.38 17.26
CA ILE A 171 -11.13 23.45 17.77
C ILE A 171 -11.36 23.30 19.29
N ASP A 172 -11.55 22.08 19.78
CA ASP A 172 -11.71 21.79 21.22
C ASP A 172 -10.44 22.14 22.01
N GLN A 173 -9.28 22.24 21.33
CA GLN A 173 -8.01 22.76 21.87
C GLN A 173 -7.81 24.25 21.56
N CYS A 174 -8.91 24.97 21.26
CA CYS A 174 -8.95 26.39 20.97
C CYS A 174 -8.13 26.83 19.74
N ALA A 175 -7.82 25.92 18.82
CA ALA A 175 -7.13 26.28 17.59
C ALA A 175 -7.99 27.18 16.70
N LYS A 176 -7.39 28.25 16.17
CA LYS A 176 -7.97 29.12 15.13
C LYS A 176 -7.16 29.05 13.84
N SER A 177 -5.89 28.68 13.94
CA SER A 177 -4.94 28.56 12.85
C SER A 177 -4.27 27.18 12.83
N VAL A 178 -4.07 26.63 11.64
CA VAL A 178 -3.48 25.29 11.45
C VAL A 178 -2.39 25.35 10.38
N ALA A 179 -1.21 24.85 10.74
CA ALA A 179 -0.14 24.56 9.80
C ALA A 179 -0.23 23.09 9.34
N ILE A 180 -0.41 22.87 8.04
CA ILE A 180 -0.44 21.53 7.44
C ILE A 180 0.90 21.27 6.76
N ILE A 181 1.63 20.26 7.24
CA ILE A 181 2.97 19.95 6.73
C ILE A 181 2.88 18.77 5.78
N GLY A 182 3.04 19.02 4.48
CA GLY A 182 2.92 18.02 3.43
C GLY A 182 2.05 18.49 2.27
N SER A 183 2.03 17.68 1.20
CA SER A 183 1.36 18.05 -0.05
C SER A 183 0.77 16.90 -0.85
N ALA A 184 0.71 15.70 -0.27
CA ALA A 184 0.05 14.55 -0.87
C ALA A 184 -1.44 14.50 -0.44
N ASN A 185 -2.15 13.44 -0.82
CA ASN A 185 -3.60 13.27 -0.58
C ASN A 185 -4.07 13.67 0.84
N SER A 186 -3.47 13.13 1.91
CA SER A 186 -3.89 13.48 3.28
C SER A 186 -3.71 14.96 3.65
N ALA A 187 -2.77 15.67 3.01
CA ALA A 187 -2.59 17.10 3.28
C ALA A 187 -3.76 17.92 2.72
N PHE A 188 -4.22 17.59 1.51
CA PHE A 188 -5.39 18.22 0.90
C PHE A 188 -6.68 17.87 1.65
N ASP A 189 -6.90 16.60 2.01
CA ASP A 189 -8.09 16.18 2.77
C ASP A 189 -8.20 16.92 4.12
N VAL A 190 -7.10 16.97 4.89
CA VAL A 190 -7.06 17.67 6.19
C VAL A 190 -7.22 19.18 6.00
N MET A 191 -6.65 19.75 4.93
CA MET A 191 -6.78 21.17 4.61
C MET A 191 -8.24 21.54 4.36
N GLU A 192 -8.90 20.82 3.46
CA GLU A 192 -10.31 21.06 3.14
C GLU A 192 -11.20 20.92 4.37
N ASP A 193 -10.99 19.87 5.16
CA ASP A 193 -11.74 19.62 6.40
C ASP A 193 -11.55 20.75 7.43
N CYS A 194 -10.32 21.24 7.61
CA CYS A 194 -10.03 22.37 8.50
C CYS A 194 -10.63 23.70 7.98
N VAL A 195 -10.49 23.99 6.68
CA VAL A 195 -11.05 25.20 6.07
C VAL A 195 -12.57 25.23 6.20
N ASN A 196 -13.24 24.11 5.91
CA ASN A 196 -14.69 23.98 6.01
C ASN A 196 -15.20 24.15 7.45
N ALA A 197 -14.36 23.87 8.45
CA ALA A 197 -14.65 24.13 9.86
C ALA A 197 -14.32 25.56 10.32
N GLY A 198 -13.86 26.43 9.41
CA GLY A 198 -13.58 27.84 9.68
C GLY A 198 -12.18 28.11 10.26
N LEU A 199 -11.26 27.15 10.20
CA LEU A 199 -9.88 27.32 10.63
C LEU A 199 -9.06 28.05 9.54
N GLN A 200 -8.15 28.93 9.95
CA GLN A 200 -7.18 29.55 9.05
C GLN A 200 -6.06 28.56 8.75
N VAL A 201 -5.93 28.16 7.50
CA VAL A 201 -4.98 27.10 7.12
C VAL A 201 -3.81 27.66 6.32
N THR A 202 -2.60 27.25 6.70
CA THR A 202 -1.38 27.43 5.89
C THR A 202 -0.75 26.08 5.60
N MET A 203 -0.53 25.79 4.33
CA MET A 203 0.09 24.56 3.86
C MET A 203 1.59 24.78 3.62
N VAL A 204 2.44 23.93 4.19
CA VAL A 204 3.90 23.98 4.05
C VAL A 204 4.34 22.85 3.13
N VAL A 205 4.90 23.22 1.97
CA VAL A 205 5.22 22.30 0.88
C VAL A 205 6.72 22.32 0.60
N ARG A 206 7.43 21.28 1.01
CA ARG A 206 8.89 21.18 0.86
C ARG A 206 9.38 21.11 -0.58
N SER A 207 8.70 20.35 -1.42
CA SER A 207 9.18 19.97 -2.74
C SER A 207 8.04 19.89 -3.75
N PRO A 208 8.33 19.97 -5.06
CA PRO A 208 7.31 19.82 -6.08
C PRO A 208 6.45 18.57 -5.92
N THR A 209 5.13 18.74 -6.10
CA THR A 209 4.12 17.67 -6.02
C THR A 209 3.58 17.37 -7.41
N TYR A 210 3.49 16.08 -7.74
CA TYR A 210 2.79 15.65 -8.95
C TYR A 210 1.28 15.75 -8.72
N ILE A 211 0.57 16.57 -9.49
CA ILE A 211 -0.88 16.67 -9.39
C ILE A 211 -1.51 16.30 -10.74
N PHE A 212 -2.60 15.56 -10.70
CA PHE A 212 -3.39 15.22 -11.88
C PHE A 212 -4.88 15.08 -11.53
N PRO A 213 -5.80 15.35 -12.48
CA PRO A 213 -7.24 15.21 -12.29
C PRO A 213 -7.65 13.77 -12.05
N TRP A 214 -8.56 13.53 -11.10
CA TRP A 214 -9.13 12.20 -10.89
C TRP A 214 -9.75 11.60 -12.16
N ASP A 215 -10.33 12.44 -13.02
CA ASP A 215 -10.92 12.04 -14.30
C ASP A 215 -9.92 11.29 -15.21
N TYR A 216 -8.62 11.54 -15.08
CA TYR A 216 -7.62 10.79 -15.85
C TYR A 216 -7.58 9.32 -15.43
N SER A 217 -7.80 9.05 -14.13
CA SER A 217 -7.97 7.69 -13.62
C SER A 217 -9.24 7.05 -14.13
N LEU A 218 -10.30 7.83 -14.36
CA LEU A 218 -11.60 7.34 -14.87
C LEU A 218 -11.64 7.14 -16.39
N ALA A 219 -10.55 7.44 -17.10
CA ALA A 219 -10.46 7.11 -18.52
C ALA A 219 -10.71 5.61 -18.76
N PRO A 220 -11.32 5.20 -19.90
CA PRO A 220 -11.58 3.79 -20.20
C PRO A 220 -10.35 2.88 -20.20
N GLN A 221 -9.17 3.45 -20.40
CA GLN A 221 -7.88 2.75 -20.36
C GLN A 221 -7.32 2.62 -18.92
N GLY A 222 -7.89 3.36 -17.97
CA GLY A 222 -7.61 3.25 -16.53
C GLY A 222 -8.76 2.57 -15.78
N LEU A 223 -9.16 3.14 -14.64
CA LEU A 223 -10.24 2.62 -13.79
C LEU A 223 -11.62 2.69 -14.45
N GLY A 224 -11.83 3.53 -15.46
CA GLY A 224 -13.07 3.53 -16.25
C GLY A 224 -13.36 2.20 -16.97
N LEU A 225 -12.37 1.31 -17.04
CA LEU A 225 -12.54 -0.06 -17.54
C LEU A 225 -13.56 -0.86 -16.71
N TYR A 226 -13.63 -0.64 -15.40
CA TYR A 226 -14.56 -1.36 -14.50
C TYR A 226 -16.04 -1.07 -14.79
N GLU A 227 -16.35 0.02 -15.48
CA GLU A 227 -17.71 0.36 -15.94
C GLU A 227 -18.09 -0.36 -17.25
N LYS A 228 -17.12 -0.95 -17.94
CA LYS A 228 -17.30 -1.52 -19.29
C LYS A 228 -17.30 -3.05 -19.30
N ILE A 229 -16.63 -3.66 -18.35
CA ILE A 229 -16.45 -5.11 -18.27
C ILE A 229 -16.56 -5.58 -16.82
N SER A 230 -16.69 -6.89 -16.63
CA SER A 230 -16.79 -7.44 -15.27
C SER A 230 -15.55 -7.09 -14.44
N PRO A 231 -15.71 -6.85 -13.13
CA PRO A 231 -14.59 -6.55 -12.24
C PRO A 231 -13.48 -7.61 -12.27
N ASP A 232 -13.81 -8.88 -12.51
CA ASP A 232 -12.83 -9.97 -12.61
C ASP A 232 -12.01 -9.88 -13.90
N LEU A 233 -12.64 -9.52 -15.02
CA LEU A 233 -11.93 -9.33 -16.28
C LEU A 233 -11.09 -8.06 -16.26
N ALA A 234 -11.58 -6.99 -15.64
CA ALA A 234 -10.82 -5.75 -15.47
C ALA A 234 -9.57 -5.93 -14.59
N ASP A 235 -9.68 -6.72 -13.51
CA ASP A 235 -8.52 -7.09 -12.70
C ASP A 235 -7.49 -7.87 -13.52
N LYS A 236 -7.92 -8.89 -14.27
CA LYS A 236 -7.04 -9.67 -15.14
C LYS A 236 -6.33 -8.79 -16.17
N VAL A 237 -7.04 -7.85 -16.79
CA VAL A 237 -6.47 -6.95 -17.79
C VAL A 237 -5.42 -6.03 -17.17
N GLN A 238 -5.69 -5.44 -16.00
CA GLN A 238 -4.80 -4.47 -15.38
C GLN A 238 -3.60 -5.12 -14.65
N MET A 239 -3.78 -6.30 -14.07
CA MET A 239 -2.79 -6.92 -13.17
C MET A 239 -1.90 -7.97 -13.85
N SER A 240 -2.19 -8.33 -15.11
CA SER A 240 -1.41 -9.33 -15.85
C SER A 240 -0.30 -8.74 -16.72
N GLU A 241 -0.09 -7.43 -16.65
CA GLU A 241 0.99 -6.72 -17.34
C GLU A 241 2.12 -6.42 -16.37
N ALA A 242 3.37 -6.59 -16.83
CA ALA A 242 4.53 -6.20 -16.04
C ALA A 242 4.42 -4.73 -15.65
N THR A 243 4.64 -4.44 -14.37
CA THR A 243 4.48 -3.11 -13.78
C THR A 243 5.32 -2.05 -14.51
N ALA A 244 6.51 -2.42 -14.96
CA ALA A 244 7.38 -1.54 -15.74
C ALA A 244 6.77 -1.12 -17.09
N ILE A 245 5.94 -1.97 -17.71
CA ILE A 245 5.26 -1.67 -18.97
C ILE A 245 3.98 -0.89 -18.71
N SER A 246 3.12 -1.40 -17.84
CA SER A 246 1.82 -0.78 -17.53
C SER A 246 1.98 0.63 -16.95
N GLY A 247 3.06 0.88 -16.18
CA GLY A 247 3.41 2.22 -15.71
C GLY A 247 3.72 3.21 -16.83
N GLN A 248 4.44 2.78 -17.88
CA GLN A 248 4.71 3.65 -19.04
C GLN A 248 3.45 3.91 -19.87
N LEU A 249 2.56 2.92 -20.02
CA LEU A 249 1.27 3.12 -20.68
C LEU A 249 0.39 4.13 -19.93
N LEU A 250 0.31 4.00 -18.60
CA LEU A 250 -0.44 4.93 -17.75
C LEU A 250 0.14 6.36 -17.82
N LYS A 251 1.47 6.48 -17.77
CA LYS A 251 2.17 7.76 -17.95
C LYS A 251 1.86 8.39 -19.31
N GLY A 252 1.88 7.59 -20.38
CA GLY A 252 1.54 8.04 -21.73
C GLY A 252 0.09 8.52 -21.84
N LEU A 253 -0.85 7.78 -21.25
CA LEU A 253 -2.26 8.16 -21.18
C LEU A 253 -2.44 9.50 -20.47
N TYR A 254 -1.86 9.66 -19.28
CA TYR A 254 -2.02 10.88 -18.49
C TYR A 254 -1.37 12.08 -19.17
N ARG A 255 -0.20 11.90 -19.79
CA ARG A 255 0.42 12.94 -20.62
C ARG A 255 -0.48 13.36 -21.77
N HIS A 256 -1.08 12.40 -22.48
CA HIS A 256 -1.99 12.68 -23.59
C HIS A 256 -3.24 13.47 -23.15
N LEU A 257 -3.79 13.15 -21.97
CA LEU A 257 -4.92 13.88 -21.40
C LEU A 257 -4.51 15.29 -20.95
N ALA A 258 -3.39 15.44 -20.24
CA ALA A 258 -2.89 16.73 -19.80
C ALA A 258 -2.55 17.69 -20.94
N GLN A 259 -2.09 17.18 -22.10
CA GLN A 259 -1.86 18.02 -23.27
C GLN A 259 -3.11 18.75 -23.79
N LYS A 260 -4.31 18.28 -23.42
CA LYS A 260 -5.60 18.90 -23.78
C LYS A 260 -6.02 19.99 -22.79
N GLU A 261 -5.41 20.04 -21.61
CA GLU A 261 -5.74 20.94 -20.50
C GLU A 261 -4.51 21.78 -20.12
N LYS A 262 -3.94 22.49 -21.11
CA LYS A 262 -2.76 23.31 -20.89
C LYS A 262 -2.98 24.33 -19.77
N ASP A 263 -1.93 24.57 -19.00
CA ASP A 263 -1.89 25.54 -17.90
C ASP A 263 -2.87 25.27 -16.75
N ARG A 264 -3.43 24.05 -16.63
CA ARG A 264 -4.40 23.69 -15.58
C ARG A 264 -3.99 24.14 -14.17
N TYR A 265 -2.74 23.91 -13.78
CA TYR A 265 -2.22 24.28 -12.45
C TYR A 265 -1.37 25.56 -12.44
N LYS A 266 -1.52 26.41 -13.46
CA LYS A 266 -0.77 27.67 -13.52
C LYS A 266 -1.15 28.61 -12.38
N ALA A 267 -2.44 28.76 -12.09
CA ALA A 267 -2.91 29.61 -10.99
C ALA A 267 -2.39 29.11 -9.63
N LEU A 268 -2.44 27.80 -9.38
CA LEU A 268 -1.82 27.18 -8.20
C LEU A 268 -0.32 27.47 -8.07
N SER A 269 0.42 27.36 -9.18
CA SER A 269 1.86 27.68 -9.23
C SER A 269 2.13 29.17 -8.96
N GLU A 270 1.31 30.07 -9.51
CA GLU A 270 1.38 31.52 -9.27
C GLU A 270 1.09 31.92 -7.82
N LYS A 271 0.35 31.09 -7.06
CA LYS A 271 0.20 31.24 -5.60
C LYS A 271 1.41 30.77 -4.80
N GLY A 272 2.42 30.20 -5.44
CA GLY A 272 3.66 29.74 -4.80
C GLY A 272 3.65 28.27 -4.40
N PHE A 273 2.64 27.48 -4.81
CA PHE A 273 2.67 26.04 -4.60
C PHE A 273 3.57 25.36 -5.65
N PRO A 274 4.56 24.55 -5.25
CA PRO A 274 5.42 23.87 -6.21
C PRO A 274 4.69 22.65 -6.79
N VAL A 275 4.13 22.80 -7.99
CA VAL A 275 3.36 21.77 -8.71
C VAL A 275 4.01 21.43 -10.04
N TYR A 276 3.85 20.17 -10.47
CA TYR A 276 4.03 19.77 -11.86
C TYR A 276 2.92 18.80 -12.26
N ASP A 277 2.54 18.81 -13.54
CA ASP A 277 1.44 18.02 -14.08
C ASP A 277 1.94 16.80 -14.86
N SER A 278 1.02 16.07 -15.49
CA SER A 278 1.32 14.86 -16.26
C SER A 278 2.09 15.10 -17.57
N THR A 279 2.30 16.36 -17.98
CA THR A 279 3.15 16.67 -19.14
C THR A 279 4.63 16.57 -18.79
N ASP A 280 5.01 16.81 -17.54
CA ASP A 280 6.38 16.75 -17.02
C ASP A 280 7.00 15.35 -17.18
N GLU A 281 8.29 15.27 -17.51
CA GLU A 281 8.99 13.99 -17.68
C GLU A 281 9.04 13.16 -16.39
N ARG A 282 9.01 13.81 -15.23
CA ARG A 282 9.04 13.19 -13.90
C ARG A 282 7.68 12.64 -13.48
N ALA A 283 6.60 12.95 -14.20
CA ALA A 283 5.25 12.50 -13.88
C ALA A 283 5.09 10.99 -14.12
N ASP A 284 5.30 10.20 -13.06
CA ASP A 284 5.17 8.75 -13.07
C ASP A 284 4.39 8.30 -11.83
N LEU A 285 3.08 8.08 -12.01
CA LEU A 285 2.19 7.69 -10.92
C LEU A 285 2.57 6.31 -10.36
N THR A 286 2.93 5.37 -11.24
CA THR A 286 3.30 4.01 -10.85
C THR A 286 4.56 4.03 -9.98
N HIS A 287 5.56 4.83 -10.33
CA HIS A 287 6.73 5.05 -9.49
C HIS A 287 6.37 5.68 -8.14
N ASN A 288 5.50 6.70 -8.15
CA ASN A 288 5.08 7.37 -6.92
C ASN A 288 4.34 6.42 -5.96
N LEU A 289 3.50 5.52 -6.47
CA LEU A 289 2.76 4.54 -5.68
C LEU A 289 3.66 3.40 -5.20
N LEU A 290 4.45 2.81 -6.08
CA LEU A 290 5.15 1.55 -5.80
C LEU A 290 6.58 1.72 -5.27
N VAL A 291 7.22 2.86 -5.51
CA VAL A 291 8.63 3.07 -5.12
C VAL A 291 8.74 4.19 -4.08
N ARG A 292 8.03 5.29 -4.29
CA ARG A 292 8.11 6.46 -3.40
C ARG A 292 7.17 6.35 -2.20
N GLY A 293 5.99 5.73 -2.38
CA GLY A 293 4.93 5.70 -1.36
C GLY A 293 4.27 7.06 -1.13
N GLY A 294 4.24 7.93 -2.14
CA GLY A 294 3.69 9.29 -2.01
C GLY A 294 4.24 10.27 -3.04
N GLY A 295 4.13 11.57 -2.75
CA GLY A 295 4.62 12.65 -3.64
C GLY A 295 3.70 12.98 -4.81
N HIS A 296 2.44 12.54 -4.74
CA HIS A 296 1.39 12.91 -5.66
C HIS A 296 0.11 13.31 -4.91
N PHE A 297 -0.74 14.05 -5.59
CA PHE A 297 -2.12 14.30 -5.20
C PHE A 297 -3.03 13.99 -6.39
N ASN A 298 -4.07 13.19 -6.14
CA ASN A 298 -5.14 12.98 -7.10
C ASN A 298 -6.14 14.11 -6.86
N GLU A 299 -6.26 15.06 -7.79
CA GLU A 299 -7.14 16.21 -7.66
C GLU A 299 -8.60 15.73 -7.56
N ILE A 300 -9.09 15.75 -6.32
CA ILE A 300 -10.45 15.47 -5.87
C ILE A 300 -10.76 16.54 -4.83
N GLY A 301 -12.02 16.98 -4.76
CA GLY A 301 -12.44 17.99 -3.79
C GLY A 301 -12.13 19.41 -4.27
N ASP A 302 -12.20 20.35 -3.34
CA ASP A 302 -12.07 21.79 -3.58
C ASP A 302 -10.68 22.34 -3.22
N GLY A 303 -9.76 21.50 -2.75
CA GLY A 303 -8.52 21.95 -2.13
C GLY A 303 -7.60 22.77 -3.04
N ILE A 304 -7.49 22.40 -4.33
CA ILE A 304 -6.74 23.19 -5.31
C ILE A 304 -7.35 24.59 -5.45
N ARG A 305 -8.68 24.66 -5.62
CA ARG A 305 -9.42 25.91 -5.73
C ARG A 305 -9.29 26.76 -4.46
N MET A 306 -9.29 26.15 -3.28
CA MET A 306 -9.08 26.86 -2.01
C MET A 306 -7.71 27.56 -1.93
N LEU A 307 -6.66 26.95 -2.50
CA LEU A 307 -5.34 27.57 -2.59
C LEU A 307 -5.31 28.68 -3.66
N GLU A 308 -5.90 28.43 -4.83
CA GLU A 308 -5.99 29.39 -5.94
C GLU A 308 -6.81 30.64 -5.59
N ASP A 309 -7.89 30.47 -4.84
CA ASP A 309 -8.74 31.57 -4.35
C ASP A 309 -8.12 32.29 -3.15
N GLY A 310 -7.04 31.75 -2.56
CA GLY A 310 -6.37 32.30 -1.37
C GLY A 310 -7.14 32.11 -0.07
N ILE A 311 -8.10 31.17 -0.04
CA ILE A 311 -8.81 30.74 1.18
C ILE A 311 -7.83 30.06 2.14
N SER A 312 -6.92 29.24 1.58
CA SER A 312 -5.77 28.69 2.29
C SER A 312 -4.48 29.31 1.78
N ALA A 313 -3.55 29.60 2.69
CA ALA A 313 -2.22 30.08 2.33
C ALA A 313 -1.27 28.91 2.02
N VAL A 314 -0.24 29.17 1.19
CA VAL A 314 0.82 28.20 0.92
C VAL A 314 2.20 28.81 1.17
N LYS A 315 3.08 28.02 1.77
CA LYS A 315 4.52 28.25 1.83
C LYS A 315 5.23 27.13 1.08
N GLY A 316 5.62 27.41 -0.16
CA GLY A 316 6.25 26.45 -1.06
C GLY A 316 7.78 26.47 -1.03
N ASN A 317 8.39 25.34 -1.38
CA ASN A 317 9.85 25.12 -1.42
C ASN A 317 10.55 25.35 -0.07
N VAL A 318 9.84 25.12 1.04
CA VAL A 318 10.37 25.28 2.39
C VAL A 318 9.95 24.11 3.27
N GLU A 319 10.77 23.78 4.25
CA GLU A 319 10.46 22.75 5.25
C GLU A 319 10.64 23.27 6.69
N PRO A 320 9.90 22.72 7.67
CA PRO A 320 10.14 23.03 9.06
C PRO A 320 11.54 22.61 9.51
N VAL A 321 12.27 23.52 10.17
CA VAL A 321 13.62 23.25 10.68
C VAL A 321 13.70 23.24 12.21
N ARG A 322 12.80 23.95 12.90
CA ARG A 322 12.62 23.87 14.35
C ARG A 322 11.23 24.34 14.77
N TYR A 323 10.81 23.92 15.94
CA TYR A 323 9.65 24.50 16.61
C TYR A 323 10.01 25.85 17.25
N THR A 324 9.03 26.74 17.29
CA THR A 324 9.03 27.97 18.07
C THR A 324 7.97 27.86 19.18
N PRO A 325 7.90 28.79 20.15
CA PRO A 325 6.83 28.78 21.15
C PRO A 325 5.40 28.81 20.56
N THR A 326 5.26 29.40 19.36
CA THR A 326 3.98 29.71 18.70
C THR A 326 3.78 28.97 17.38
N GLY A 327 4.74 28.17 16.91
CA GLY A 327 4.63 27.45 15.64
C GLY A 327 5.97 26.87 15.17
N LEU A 328 6.38 27.23 13.96
CA LEU A 328 7.53 26.66 13.26
C LEU A 328 8.43 27.74 12.67
N GLU A 329 9.74 27.48 12.66
CA GLU A 329 10.70 28.14 11.77
C GLU A 329 10.93 27.26 10.55
N LEU A 330 11.03 27.90 9.39
CA LEU A 330 11.16 27.25 8.10
C LEU A 330 12.59 27.41 7.54
N SER A 331 12.93 26.58 6.56
CA SER A 331 14.27 26.52 5.97
C SER A 331 14.73 27.80 5.25
N ASP A 332 13.82 28.73 4.95
CA ASP A 332 14.13 30.06 4.42
C ASP A 332 14.37 31.12 5.52
N GLY A 333 14.34 30.71 6.79
CA GLY A 333 14.47 31.59 7.96
C GLY A 333 13.19 32.31 8.36
N SER A 334 12.08 32.13 7.63
CA SER A 334 10.78 32.67 8.01
C SER A 334 10.14 31.86 9.13
N THR A 335 9.22 32.49 9.87
CA THR A 335 8.39 31.80 10.86
C THR A 335 6.96 31.61 10.36
N LEU A 336 6.27 30.64 10.94
CA LEU A 336 4.85 30.37 10.76
C LEU A 336 4.26 30.10 12.14
N ASP A 337 3.50 31.06 12.67
CA ASP A 337 2.70 30.87 13.88
C ASP A 337 1.44 30.08 13.53
N ALA A 338 1.10 29.09 14.36
CA ALA A 338 -0.11 28.30 14.23
C ALA A 338 -0.50 27.70 15.58
N ASP A 339 -1.80 27.65 15.88
CA ASP A 339 -2.31 27.03 17.12
C ASP A 339 -2.26 25.49 17.07
N ALA A 340 -2.32 24.94 15.86
CA ALA A 340 -2.17 23.52 15.59
C ALA A 340 -1.22 23.24 14.42
N ILE A 341 -0.48 22.13 14.50
CA ILE A 341 0.36 21.60 13.44
C ILE A 341 -0.11 20.17 13.14
N VAL A 342 -0.49 19.91 11.89
CA VAL A 342 -0.81 18.57 11.41
C VAL A 342 0.27 18.09 10.46
N TRP A 343 0.98 17.04 10.85
CA TRP A 343 2.02 16.41 10.05
C TRP A 343 1.39 15.42 9.07
N CYS A 344 1.31 15.80 7.80
CA CYS A 344 0.88 14.97 6.68
C CYS A 344 2.11 14.42 5.93
N THR A 345 3.07 13.88 6.68
CA THR A 345 4.42 13.54 6.23
C THR A 345 4.62 12.06 5.90
N GLY A 346 3.54 11.28 5.90
CA GLY A 346 3.53 9.87 5.51
C GLY A 346 4.02 8.94 6.62
N PHE A 347 4.50 7.76 6.24
CA PHE A 347 4.86 6.69 7.17
C PHE A 347 6.31 6.22 6.96
N ALA A 348 6.88 5.54 7.95
CA ALA A 348 8.29 5.12 7.96
C ALA A 348 8.56 3.85 7.11
N ASP A 349 8.06 3.80 5.88
CA ASP A 349 7.83 2.55 5.12
C ASP A 349 9.08 1.85 4.62
N LYS A 350 10.15 2.62 4.50
CA LYS A 350 11.47 2.12 4.07
C LYS A 350 12.29 1.58 5.25
N ASP A 351 11.79 1.72 6.47
CA ASP A 351 12.47 1.21 7.65
C ASP A 351 12.17 -0.29 7.81
N PRO A 352 13.17 -1.17 7.62
CA PRO A 352 12.96 -2.61 7.75
C PRO A 352 12.50 -3.02 9.16
N SER A 353 12.77 -2.21 10.20
CA SER A 353 12.35 -2.46 11.59
C SER A 353 10.84 -2.48 11.79
N VAL A 354 10.07 -1.92 10.85
CA VAL A 354 8.61 -1.89 10.92
C VAL A 354 8.02 -3.30 10.92
N THR A 355 8.53 -4.21 10.08
CA THR A 355 8.10 -5.62 10.14
C THR A 355 8.56 -6.28 11.43
N ALA A 356 9.75 -5.97 11.94
CA ALA A 356 10.18 -6.53 13.22
C ALA A 356 9.21 -6.13 14.33
N GLU A 357 8.77 -4.87 14.41
CA GLU A 357 7.76 -4.41 15.37
C GLU A 357 6.41 -5.09 15.20
N ILE A 358 5.89 -5.20 13.97
CA ILE A 358 4.64 -5.94 13.67
C ILE A 358 4.72 -7.37 14.18
N LEU A 359 5.90 -7.98 14.14
CA LEU A 359 6.17 -9.35 14.54
C LEU A 359 6.58 -9.49 16.03
N GLY A 360 6.49 -8.43 16.82
CA GLY A 360 6.74 -8.43 18.28
C GLY A 360 8.03 -7.75 18.74
N GLY A 361 8.85 -7.24 17.81
CA GLY A 361 9.94 -6.27 18.06
C GLY A 361 11.13 -6.77 18.87
N LYS A 362 11.09 -7.95 19.49
CA LYS A 362 12.19 -8.51 20.28
C LYS A 362 12.92 -9.58 19.47
N LYS A 363 14.26 -9.63 19.57
CA LYS A 363 14.97 -10.87 19.22
C LYS A 363 14.36 -11.97 20.08
N VAL A 364 14.18 -13.17 19.53
CA VAL A 364 13.97 -14.36 20.36
C VAL A 364 15.07 -14.28 21.43
N ASP A 365 14.68 -14.30 22.71
CA ASP A 365 15.56 -13.96 23.83
C ASP A 365 16.96 -14.55 23.64
N GLU A 366 18.00 -13.86 24.10
CA GLU A 366 19.43 -14.28 24.04
C GLU A 366 19.73 -15.64 24.74
N LEU A 367 18.71 -16.47 24.96
CA LEU A 367 18.71 -17.79 25.55
C LEU A 367 18.45 -18.93 24.53
N GLU A 368 18.03 -18.64 23.30
CA GLU A 368 17.85 -19.67 22.25
C GLU A 368 18.40 -19.25 20.87
N THR A 369 19.63 -18.72 20.81
CA THR A 369 20.33 -18.57 19.52
C THR A 369 20.80 -19.92 18.98
N SER A 370 19.85 -20.74 18.55
CA SER A 370 20.06 -21.79 17.56
C SER A 370 20.05 -21.14 16.18
N SER A 371 20.99 -21.52 15.31
CA SER A 371 20.98 -21.10 13.89
C SER A 371 19.73 -21.57 13.12
N ASP A 372 18.88 -22.39 13.74
CA ASP A 372 17.64 -22.91 13.16
C ASP A 372 16.43 -21.99 13.39
N VAL A 373 16.50 -20.98 14.27
CA VAL A 373 15.32 -20.17 14.63
C VAL A 373 15.49 -18.74 14.13
N LEU A 374 14.54 -18.27 13.33
CA LEU A 374 14.45 -16.88 12.87
C LEU A 374 13.48 -16.09 13.75
N GLY A 375 13.96 -15.02 14.36
CA GLY A 375 13.14 -14.04 15.09
C GLY A 375 12.64 -12.89 14.22
N PRO A 376 11.87 -11.94 14.80
CA PRO A 376 11.31 -10.79 14.10
C PRO A 376 12.37 -9.95 13.36
N GLN A 377 13.55 -9.75 13.95
CA GLN A 377 14.66 -9.04 13.32
C GLN A 377 15.25 -9.82 12.14
N ASP A 378 15.42 -11.13 12.28
CA ASP A 378 15.99 -11.96 11.22
C ASP A 378 15.04 -11.98 10.01
N ILE A 379 13.74 -12.18 10.27
CA ILE A 379 12.69 -12.10 9.25
C ILE A 379 12.70 -10.71 8.59
N ALA A 380 12.81 -9.65 9.38
CA ALA A 380 12.84 -8.29 8.86
C ALA A 380 14.06 -8.02 7.95
N LEU A 381 15.22 -8.59 8.25
CA LEU A 381 16.45 -8.43 7.46
C LEU A 381 16.47 -9.32 6.21
N LEU A 382 15.91 -10.53 6.31
CA LEU A 382 15.96 -11.54 5.26
C LEU A 382 14.85 -11.38 4.23
N ARG A 383 13.65 -10.89 4.62
CA ARG A 383 12.53 -10.69 3.69
C ARG A 383 12.92 -9.78 2.53
N ASP A 384 12.27 -9.99 1.40
CA ASP A 384 12.34 -9.03 0.29
C ASP A 384 11.53 -7.77 0.63
N GLY A 385 11.97 -6.61 0.13
CA GLY A 385 11.23 -5.37 0.31
C GLY A 385 9.83 -5.51 -0.28
N ALA A 386 8.77 -5.18 0.47
CA ALA A 386 7.39 -5.42 0.04
C ALA A 386 7.06 -4.68 -1.27
N TRP A 387 7.40 -3.40 -1.33
CA TRP A 387 7.22 -2.52 -2.48
C TRP A 387 8.52 -2.28 -3.25
N GLY A 388 8.39 -1.64 -4.40
CA GLY A 388 9.44 -1.45 -5.38
C GLY A 388 9.26 -2.39 -6.58
N VAL A 389 9.98 -2.08 -7.65
CA VAL A 389 10.00 -2.87 -8.88
C VAL A 389 11.35 -3.55 -8.99
N ASP A 390 11.37 -4.86 -9.23
CA ASP A 390 12.58 -5.64 -9.46
C ASP A 390 13.07 -5.53 -10.92
N LYS A 391 14.15 -6.25 -11.27
CA LYS A 391 14.74 -6.18 -12.61
C LYS A 391 13.87 -6.84 -13.70
N GLU A 392 12.85 -7.62 -13.34
CA GLU A 392 11.87 -8.16 -14.28
C GLU A 392 10.75 -7.16 -14.56
N GLY A 393 10.74 -6.04 -13.85
CA GLY A 393 9.67 -5.07 -13.94
C GLY A 393 8.45 -5.44 -13.10
N GLU A 394 8.61 -6.32 -12.10
CA GLU A 394 7.54 -6.79 -11.22
C GLU A 394 7.64 -6.21 -9.81
N VAL A 395 6.51 -6.15 -9.09
CA VAL A 395 6.50 -5.78 -7.67
C VAL A 395 7.36 -6.78 -6.88
N ARG A 396 8.12 -6.30 -5.89
CA ARG A 396 9.04 -7.10 -5.07
C ARG A 396 8.33 -8.07 -4.11
N GLY A 397 8.39 -7.90 -2.80
CA GLY A 397 8.03 -8.96 -1.84
C GLY A 397 6.52 -9.29 -1.71
N LEU A 398 5.63 -8.55 -2.38
CA LEU A 398 4.19 -8.73 -2.23
C LEU A 398 3.63 -9.87 -3.06
N TRP A 399 2.73 -10.65 -2.45
CA TRP A 399 1.95 -11.71 -3.08
C TRP A 399 2.77 -12.90 -3.63
N LYS A 400 4.09 -12.89 -3.44
CA LYS A 400 5.02 -13.96 -3.87
C LYS A 400 5.92 -14.43 -2.72
N ARG A 401 6.62 -15.53 -2.96
CA ARG A 401 7.58 -16.11 -2.03
C ARG A 401 8.75 -15.16 -1.81
N HIS A 402 9.19 -15.01 -0.56
CA HIS A 402 10.44 -14.32 -0.26
C HIS A 402 11.62 -15.26 -0.50
N LEU A 403 12.68 -14.77 -1.14
CA LEU A 403 13.82 -15.59 -1.54
C LEU A 403 14.56 -16.23 -0.36
N ARG A 404 14.65 -15.52 0.77
CA ARG A 404 15.45 -15.90 1.94
C ARG A 404 14.63 -16.25 3.18
N VAL A 405 13.29 -16.20 3.08
CA VAL A 405 12.39 -16.51 4.18
C VAL A 405 11.23 -17.35 3.64
N ASN A 406 11.25 -18.65 3.94
CA ASN A 406 10.15 -19.53 3.58
C ASN A 406 8.97 -19.35 4.52
N LYS A 407 7.77 -19.66 4.03
CA LYS A 407 6.51 -19.68 4.79
C LYS A 407 6.13 -18.37 5.51
N TYR A 408 6.78 -17.27 5.12
CA TYR A 408 6.39 -15.90 5.41
C TYR A 408 5.87 -15.27 4.13
N TRP A 409 4.84 -14.45 4.23
CA TRP A 409 4.22 -13.79 3.09
C TRP A 409 3.85 -12.35 3.45
N THR A 410 3.88 -11.46 2.46
CA THR A 410 3.33 -10.11 2.61
C THR A 410 2.20 -9.89 1.61
N HIS A 411 1.17 -9.20 2.05
CA HIS A 411 -0.01 -8.88 1.24
C HIS A 411 -0.48 -7.45 1.52
N GLY A 412 -0.93 -6.77 0.48
CA GLY A 412 -1.47 -5.42 0.57
C GLY A 412 -1.91 -4.91 -0.80
N GLY A 413 -2.07 -3.60 -0.92
CA GLY A 413 -2.46 -2.93 -2.15
C GLY A 413 -3.92 -2.46 -2.13
N THR A 414 -4.43 -2.18 -3.33
CA THR A 414 -5.80 -1.71 -3.54
C THR A 414 -6.79 -2.88 -3.57
N THR A 415 -8.10 -2.59 -3.59
CA THR A 415 -9.15 -3.62 -3.75
C THR A 415 -8.94 -4.51 -4.98
N ALA A 416 -8.46 -3.95 -6.10
CA ALA A 416 -8.13 -4.73 -7.29
C ALA A 416 -6.97 -5.71 -7.04
N HIS A 417 -5.92 -5.26 -6.36
CA HIS A 417 -4.82 -6.15 -5.94
C HIS A 417 -5.33 -7.25 -4.99
N HIS A 418 -6.21 -6.92 -4.05
CA HIS A 418 -6.77 -7.91 -3.15
C HIS A 418 -7.58 -8.97 -3.90
N ARG A 419 -8.45 -8.59 -4.84
CA ARG A 419 -9.26 -9.55 -5.62
C ARG A 419 -8.40 -10.41 -6.54
N TYR A 420 -7.37 -9.84 -7.15
CA TYR A 420 -6.49 -10.57 -8.07
C TYR A 420 -5.44 -11.42 -7.34
N CYS A 421 -4.62 -10.80 -6.48
CA CYS A 421 -3.42 -11.41 -5.91
C CYS A 421 -3.69 -12.44 -4.80
N THR A 422 -4.81 -12.30 -4.06
CA THR A 422 -5.16 -13.23 -2.98
C THR A 422 -5.27 -14.67 -3.49
N LYS A 423 -5.83 -14.86 -4.70
CA LYS A 423 -5.99 -16.18 -5.31
C LYS A 423 -4.63 -16.86 -5.52
N PHE A 424 -3.66 -16.16 -6.10
CA PHE A 424 -2.33 -16.70 -6.36
C PHE A 424 -1.55 -16.99 -5.08
N LEU A 425 -1.64 -16.10 -4.09
CA LEU A 425 -1.01 -16.32 -2.79
C LEU A 425 -1.61 -17.56 -2.10
N ALA A 426 -2.94 -17.67 -2.06
CA ALA A 426 -3.63 -18.80 -1.45
C ALA A 426 -3.33 -20.13 -2.15
N MET A 427 -3.25 -20.15 -3.49
CA MET A 427 -2.86 -21.35 -4.24
C MET A 427 -1.42 -21.77 -3.96
N GLN A 428 -0.49 -20.83 -3.82
CA GLN A 428 0.89 -21.15 -3.46
C GLN A 428 0.99 -21.74 -2.05
N ILE A 429 0.30 -21.12 -1.07
CA ILE A 429 0.23 -21.63 0.30
C ILE A 429 -0.38 -23.04 0.32
N LYS A 430 -1.50 -23.23 -0.39
CA LYS A 430 -2.15 -24.54 -0.50
C LYS A 430 -1.22 -25.58 -1.10
N ALA A 431 -0.57 -25.27 -2.23
CA ALA A 431 0.36 -26.19 -2.87
C ALA A 431 1.52 -26.57 -1.94
N GLU A 432 2.01 -25.64 -1.10
CA GLU A 432 3.05 -25.95 -0.10
C GLU A 432 2.53 -26.88 1.00
N VAL A 433 1.34 -26.59 1.54
CA VAL A 433 0.69 -27.43 2.57
C VAL A 433 0.44 -28.86 2.07
N GLU A 434 0.11 -29.01 0.79
CA GLU A 434 -0.10 -30.29 0.12
C GLU A 434 1.21 -30.95 -0.36
N GLY A 435 2.36 -30.29 -0.23
CA GLY A 435 3.67 -30.82 -0.63
C GLY A 435 3.88 -30.90 -2.14
N ILE A 436 3.16 -30.10 -2.93
CA ILE A 436 3.20 -30.09 -4.40
C ILE A 436 3.68 -28.76 -4.99
N LEU A 437 4.04 -27.78 -4.16
CA LEU A 437 4.58 -26.52 -4.65
C LEU A 437 5.96 -26.77 -5.27
N PRO A 438 6.18 -26.46 -6.55
CA PRO A 438 7.50 -26.58 -7.15
C PRO A 438 8.47 -25.58 -6.53
N GLU A 439 9.77 -25.82 -6.70
CA GLU A 439 10.79 -24.88 -6.26
C GLU A 439 10.51 -23.46 -6.79
N ALA A 440 10.89 -22.45 -6.00
CA ALA A 440 10.77 -21.07 -6.44
C ALA A 440 11.65 -20.84 -7.66
N TYR A 441 11.10 -20.17 -8.66
CA TYR A 441 11.94 -19.56 -9.68
C TYR A 441 12.79 -18.49 -8.99
N ARG A 442 14.09 -18.75 -8.88
CA ARG A 442 15.08 -17.89 -8.19
C ARG A 442 16.02 -17.20 -9.17
N ASP A 443 16.02 -17.66 -10.42
CA ASP A 443 16.88 -17.13 -11.47
C ASP A 443 16.22 -15.92 -12.08
N THR A 444 16.50 -14.73 -11.57
CA THR A 444 16.09 -13.53 -12.30
C THR A 444 17.06 -13.39 -13.49
N PRO A 445 16.62 -13.46 -14.76
CA PRO A 445 17.54 -13.41 -15.91
C PRO A 445 18.40 -12.14 -15.84
N ASP A 446 19.68 -12.24 -16.18
CA ASP A 446 20.47 -11.03 -16.41
C ASP A 446 19.88 -10.26 -17.60
N ALA A 447 19.90 -8.93 -17.51
CA ALA A 447 19.48 -8.09 -18.63
C ALA A 447 20.30 -8.49 -19.86
N VAL A 448 19.62 -8.94 -20.92
CA VAL A 448 20.25 -9.22 -22.22
C VAL A 448 20.72 -7.92 -22.85
#